data_AF-A0A7K3VJ45-F1
#
_entry.id   AF-A0A7K3VJ45-F1
#
_cell.length_a   1.000
_cell.length_b   1.000
_cell.length_c   1.000
_cell.angle_alpha   90.00
_cell.angle_beta   90.00
_cell.angle_gamma   90.00
#
_symmetry.space_group_name_H-M   'P 1'
#
loop_
_entity.id
_entity.type
_entity.pdbx_description
1 polymer ?
#
loop_
_entity_poly.entity_id
_entity_poly.type
_entity_poly.pdbx_seq_one_letter_code
_entity_poly.pdbx_strand_id
1 'polypeptide(L)' 'MADINIPSSPIRNDRAYQIECKFALEPSLTRLFEKARSAGWDPQHIALAVAALSWELLVEQRDSMRREGCGIEH' A
#
# COMPACT_ATOMS: atom_id res chain seq x y z
N MET A 1 14.96 -7.12 8.88
CA MET A 1 13.80 -7.06 7.98
C MET A 1 14.26 -6.37 6.72
N ALA A 2 13.88 -6.83 5.53
CA ALA A 2 14.17 -6.08 4.32
C ALA A 2 13.23 -4.87 4.28
N ASP A 3 13.80 -3.67 4.28
CA ASP A 3 13.02 -2.43 4.20
C ASP A 3 12.35 -2.31 2.82
N ILE A 4 11.12 -1.81 2.78
CA ILE A 4 10.44 -1.49 1.52
C ILE A 4 11.06 -0.21 0.99
N ASN A 5 11.73 -0.30 -0.16
CA ASN A 5 12.37 0.86 -0.78
C ASN A 5 11.31 1.83 -1.34
N ILE A 6 11.53 3.13 -1.11
CA ILE A 6 10.73 4.16 -1.77
C ILE A 6 11.06 4.17 -3.28
N PRO A 7 10.07 4.31 -4.18
CA PRO A 7 10.32 4.54 -5.60
C PRO A 7 11.21 5.76 -5.80
N SER A 8 12.17 5.65 -6.72
CA SER A 8 13.15 6.69 -7.05
C SER A 8 12.69 7.63 -8.17
N SER A 9 11.77 7.18 -9.04
CA SER A 9 11.28 8.02 -10.13
C SER A 9 10.51 9.25 -9.60
N PRO A 10 10.89 10.47 -10.01
CA PRO A 10 10.21 11.69 -9.58
C PRO A 10 8.83 11.85 -10.25
N ILE A 11 8.58 11.17 -11.36
CA ILE A 11 7.34 11.29 -12.13
C ILE A 11 6.39 10.17 -11.71
N ARG A 12 5.48 10.49 -10.79
CA ARG A 12 4.52 9.52 -10.19
C ARG A 12 3.57 8.85 -11.19
N ASN A 13 3.53 9.31 -12.44
CA ASN A 13 2.58 8.85 -13.45
C ASN A 13 3.24 8.18 -14.67
N ASP A 14 4.55 7.94 -14.65
CA ASP A 14 5.23 7.21 -15.71
C ASP A 14 5.24 5.69 -15.47
N ARG A 15 5.55 4.94 -16.54
CA ARG A 15 5.61 3.48 -16.48
C ARG A 15 6.73 2.99 -15.55
N ALA A 16 7.84 3.72 -15.46
CA ALA A 16 8.99 3.35 -14.63
C ALA A 16 8.63 3.40 -13.14
N TYR A 17 7.97 4.47 -12.70
CA TYR A 17 7.46 4.64 -11.34
C TYR A 17 6.51 3.51 -10.95
N GLN A 18 5.58 3.14 -11.85
CA GLN A 18 4.68 2.02 -11.58
C GLN A 18 5.42 0.68 -11.45
N ILE A 19 6.47 0.46 -12.25
CA ILE A 19 7.30 -0.75 -12.16
C ILE A 19 8.06 -0.77 -10.83
N GLU A 20 8.67 0.36 -10.44
CA GLU A 20 9.38 0.49 -9.16
C GLU A 20 8.46 0.23 -7.97
N CYS A 21 7.27 0.84 -7.96
CA CYS A 21 6.27 0.61 -6.91
C CYS A 21 5.90 -0.87 -6.81
N LYS A 22 5.63 -1.53 -7.94
CA LYS A 22 5.28 -2.96 -7.96
C LYS A 22 6.43 -3.81 -7.45
N PHE A 23 7.66 -3.54 -7.90
CA PHE A 23 8.82 -4.32 -7.50
C PHE A 23 9.13 -4.18 -6.01
N ALA A 24 8.98 -2.98 -5.44
CA ALA A 24 9.19 -2.74 -4.01
C ALA A 24 8.15 -3.47 -3.14
N LEU A 25 6.89 -3.54 -3.59
CA LEU A 25 5.78 -4.11 -2.82
C LEU A 25 5.55 -5.60 -3.07
N GLU A 26 5.94 -6.13 -4.24
CA GLU A 26 5.66 -7.50 -4.66
C GLU A 26 6.12 -8.55 -3.64
N PRO A 27 7.34 -8.52 -3.07
CA PRO A 27 7.78 -9.56 -2.13
C PRO A 27 6.91 -9.63 -0.87
N SER A 28 6.48 -8.48 -0.36
CA SER A 28 5.62 -8.39 0.82
C SER A 28 4.20 -8.85 0.53
N LEU A 29 3.65 -8.43 -0.61
CA LEU A 29 2.31 -8.81 -1.04
C LEU A 29 2.23 -10.30 -1.37
N THR A 30 3.23 -10.86 -2.05
CA THR A 30 3.33 -12.30 -2.35
C THR A 30 3.37 -13.12 -1.06
N ARG A 31 4.21 -12.74 -0.08
CA ARG A 31 4.24 -13.41 1.23
C ARG A 31 2.92 -13.33 1.98
N LEU A 32 2.21 -12.20 1.90
CA LEU A 32 0.89 -12.07 2.49
C LEU A 32 -0.10 -13.04 1.83
N PHE A 33 -0.10 -13.09 0.50
CA PHE A 33 -0.93 -14.01 -0.28
C PHE A 33 -0.66 -15.48 0.08
N GLU A 34 0.61 -15.87 0.19
CA GLU A 34 1.00 -17.22 0.58
C GLU A 34 0.50 -17.60 1.97
N LYS A 35 0.63 -16.69 2.95
CA LYS A 35 0.15 -16.90 4.32
C LYS A 35 -1.37 -17.03 4.41
N ALA A 36 -2.10 -16.17 3.69
CA ALA A 36 -3.56 -16.24 3.69
C ALA A 36 -4.05 -17.52 3.00
N ARG A 37 -3.41 -17.89 1.87
CA ARG A 37 -3.71 -19.13 1.16
C ARG A 37 -3.42 -20.37 2.02
N SER A 38 -2.30 -20.39 2.76
CA SER A 38 -1.99 -21.52 3.67
C SER A 38 -2.97 -21.63 4.84
N ALA A 39 -3.63 -20.53 5.21
CA ALA A 39 -4.74 -20.52 6.17
C ALA A 39 -6.11 -20.90 5.54
N GLY A 40 -6.15 -21.27 4.25
CA GLY A 40 -7.35 -21.73 3.56
C GLY A 40 -8.20 -20.63 2.92
N TRP A 41 -7.68 -19.41 2.78
CA TRP A 41 -8.41 -18.32 2.16
C TRP A 41 -8.51 -18.50 0.64
N ASP A 42 -9.66 -18.11 0.08
CA ASP A 42 -9.86 -18.02 -1.37
C ASP A 42 -9.02 -16.85 -1.96
N PRO A 43 -8.29 -17.06 -3.07
CA PRO A 43 -7.47 -16.02 -3.70
C PRO A 43 -8.21 -14.74 -4.06
N GLN A 44 -9.48 -14.82 -4.47
CA GLN A 44 -10.30 -13.65 -4.82
C GLN A 44 -10.65 -12.86 -3.57
N HIS A 45 -10.96 -13.52 -2.45
CA HIS A 45 -11.19 -12.87 -1.17
C HIS A 45 -9.93 -12.15 -0.66
N ILE A 46 -8.75 -12.76 -0.83
CA ILE A 46 -7.48 -12.11 -0.46
C ILE A 46 -7.29 -10.83 -1.29
N ALA A 47 -7.47 -10.91 -2.62
CA ALA A 47 -7.33 -9.76 -3.51
C ALA A 47 -8.29 -8.62 -3.13
N LEU A 48 -9.56 -8.95 -2.89
CA LEU A 48 -10.59 -7.97 -2.53
C LEU A 48 -10.28 -7.31 -1.18
N ALA A 49 -9.90 -8.10 -0.17
CA ALA A 49 -9.56 -7.58 1.16
C ALA A 49 -8.34 -6.65 1.11
N VAL A 50 -7.28 -7.03 0.37
CA VAL A 50 -6.09 -6.18 0.21
C VAL A 50 -6.45 -4.87 -0.49
N ALA A 51 -7.29 -4.90 -1.53
CA ALA A 51 -7.71 -3.69 -2.23
C ALA A 51 -8.53 -2.76 -1.32
N ALA A 52 -9.47 -3.31 -0.55
CA ALA A 52 -10.28 -2.55 0.41
C ALA A 52 -9.41 -1.91 1.50
N LEU A 53 -8.54 -2.69 2.15
CA LEU A 53 -7.63 -2.19 3.17
C LEU A 53 -6.68 -1.11 2.63
N SER A 54 -6.19 -1.26 1.40
CA SER A 54 -5.32 -0.26 0.78
C SER A 54 -6.05 1.08 0.61
N TRP A 55 -7.35 1.05 0.29
CA TRP A 55 -8.17 2.25 0.17
C TRP A 55 -8.48 2.87 1.53
N GLU A 56 -8.82 2.06 2.53
CA GLU A 56 -9.07 2.51 3.91
C GLU A 56 -7.84 3.22 4.48
N LEU A 57 -6.65 2.64 4.33
CA LEU A 57 -5.39 3.24 4.77
C LEU A 57 -5.11 4.59 4.09
N LEU A 58 -5.42 4.72 2.80
CA LEU A 58 -5.26 5.99 2.09
C LEU A 58 -6.20 7.07 2.64
N VAL A 59 -7.46 6.71 2.91
CA VAL A 59 -8.46 7.61 3.47
C VAL A 59 -8.07 8.05 4.89
N GLU A 60 -7.63 7.11 5.73
CA GLU A 60 -7.17 7.40 7.09
C GLU A 60 -5.96 8.34 7.11
N GLN A 61 -4.97 8.12 6.24
CA GLN A 61 -3.80 9.00 6.12
C GLN A 61 -4.21 10.42 5.72
N ARG A 62 -5.12 10.56 4.76
CA ARG A 62 -5.66 11.86 4.36
C ARG A 62 -6.36 12.56 5.53
N ASP A 63 -7.15 11.82 6.29
CA ASP A 63 -7.92 12.37 7.40
C ASP A 63 -7.03 12.68 8.63
N SER A 64 -5.89 11.99 8.79
CA SER A 64 -4.84 12.38 9.76
C SER A 64 -4.16 13.69 9.34
N MET A 65 -3.70 13.78 8.09
CA MET A 65 -3.08 15.01 7.57
C MET A 65 -4.01 16.22 7.65
N ARG A 66 -5.32 16.02 7.42
CA ARG A 66 -6.33 17.08 7.56
C ARG A 66 -6.50 17.55 9.00
N ARG A 67 -6.42 16.64 9.98
CA ARG A 67 -6.53 16.98 11.41
C ARG A 67 -5.29 17.73 11.91
N GLU A 68 -4.11 17.33 11.45
CA GLU A 68 -2.84 17.99 11.79
C GLU A 68 -2.72 19.38 11.15
N GLY A 69 -3.24 19.57 9.93
CA GLY A 69 -3.24 20.86 9.23
C GLY A 69 -4.20 21.92 9.79
N CYS A 70 -5.18 21.55 10.61
CA CYS A 70 -6.13 22.49 11.23
C CYS A 70 -5.63 23.08 12.57
N GLY A 71 -4.43 22.68 13.02
CA GLY A 71 -3.89 23.01 14.35
C GLY A 71 -3.01 24.26 14.44
N ILE A 72 -3.01 25.16 13.44
CA ILE A 72 -2.15 26.36 13.45
C ILE A 72 -2.98 27.62 13.24
N GLU A 73 -3.83 27.95 14.21
CA GLU A 73 -4.30 29.33 14.42
C GLU A 73 -4.21 29.63 15.92
N HIS A 74 -3.22 30.46 16.28
CA HIS A 74 -3.16 31.25 17.52
C HIS A 74 -2.56 32.61 17.16
#